data_AF-A0A7X7FPZ5-F1
#
_entry.id   AF-A0A7X7FPZ5-F1
#
_cell.length_a   1.000
_cell.length_b   1.000
_cell.length_c   1.000
_cell.angle_alpha   90.00
_cell.angle_beta   90.00
_cell.angle_gamma   90.00
#
_symmetry.space_group_name_H-M   'P 1'
#
loop_
_entity.id
_entity.type
_entity.pdbx_description
1 polymer ?
#
loop_
_entity_poly.entity_id
_entity_poly.type
_entity_poly.pdbx_seq_one_letter_code
_entity_poly.pdbx_strand_id
1 'polypeptide(L)'
;METQNITLSLPKDVLLKVKLIAVQRRTSVSGLLTQMLERLADREDAYALARRRHLEWLDLGADLGTCGRVPAARDDLHERD
;
A
#
# COMPACT_ATOMS: atom_id res chain seq x y z
N MET A 1 12.81 5.66 16.84
CA MET A 1 12.54 4.27 16.43
C MET A 1 13.71 3.43 16.87
N GLU A 2 13.45 2.31 17.53
CA GLU A 2 14.50 1.33 17.81
C GLU A 2 14.88 0.61 16.51
N THR A 3 16.17 0.34 16.31
CA THR A 3 16.68 -0.33 15.10
C THR A 3 17.44 -1.58 15.50
N GLN A 4 17.24 -2.68 14.76
CA GLN A 4 17.98 -3.91 14.94
C GLN A 4 18.89 -4.18 13.73
N ASN A 5 20.17 -4.45 14.00
CA ASN A 5 21.13 -4.75 12.93
C ASN A 5 20.88 -6.15 12.35
N ILE A 6 20.93 -6.24 11.02
CA ILE A 6 20.84 -7.49 10.27
C ILE A 6 22.04 -7.62 9.32
N THR A 7 22.53 -8.84 9.13
CA THR A 7 23.61 -9.13 8.16
C THR A 7 23.00 -9.76 6.91
N LEU A 8 23.32 -9.20 5.74
CA LEU A 8 22.83 -9.68 4.45
C LEU A 8 23.98 -10.15 3.58
N SER A 9 23.84 -11.32 2.98
CA SER A 9 24.73 -11.80 1.93
C SER A 9 24.16 -11.45 0.57
N LEU A 10 24.87 -10.63 -0.19
CA LEU A 10 24.45 -10.19 -1.54
C LEU A 10 25.52 -10.57 -2.57
N PRO A 11 25.11 -10.94 -3.80
CA PRO A 11 26.05 -11.08 -4.90
C PRO A 11 26.88 -9.80 -5.08
N LYS A 12 28.18 -9.96 -5.40
CA LYS A 12 29.13 -8.83 -5.47
C LYS A 12 28.72 -7.81 -6.53
N ASP A 13 28.21 -8.27 -7.67
CA ASP A 13 27.73 -7.46 -8.77
C ASP A 13 26.49 -6.64 -8.38
N VAL A 14 25.57 -7.24 -7.62
CA VAL A 14 24.40 -6.55 -7.07
C VAL A 14 24.83 -5.48 -6.07
N LEU A 15 25.73 -5.81 -5.15
CA LEU A 15 26.23 -4.85 -4.16
C LEU A 15 26.91 -3.64 -4.83
N LEU A 16 27.65 -3.85 -5.92
CA LEU A 16 28.27 -2.78 -6.70
C LEU A 16 27.21 -1.84 -7.29
N LYS A 17 26.17 -2.39 -7.93
CA LYS A 17 25.06 -1.60 -8.50
C LYS A 17 24.34 -0.79 -7.41
N VAL A 18 24.06 -1.42 -6.27
CA VAL A 18 23.39 -0.78 -5.13
C VAL A 18 24.22 0.39 -4.59
N LYS A 19 25.56 0.23 -4.47
CA LYS A 19 26.45 1.33 -4.05
C LYS A 19 26.37 2.52 -5.00
N LEU A 20 26.39 2.28 -6.32
CA LEU A 20 26.28 3.36 -7.32
C LEU A 20 24.93 4.10 -7.20
N ILE A 21 23.84 3.36 -7.02
CA ILE A 21 22.50 3.94 -6.83
C ILE A 21 22.45 4.77 -5.55
N ALA A 22 23.04 4.28 -4.45
CA ALA A 22 23.07 4.99 -3.18
C ALA A 22 23.81 6.33 -3.32
N VAL A 23 24.95 6.35 -4.02
CA VAL A 23 25.71 7.58 -4.33
C VAL A 23 24.87 8.54 -5.17
N GLN A 24 24.24 8.07 -6.25
CA GLN A 24 23.37 8.90 -7.10
C GLN A 24 22.22 9.53 -6.30
N ARG A 25 21.67 8.80 -5.33
CA ARG A 25 20.58 9.25 -4.45
C ARG A 25 21.07 10.00 -3.20
N ARG A 26 22.38 10.26 -3.07
CA ARG A 26 23.01 10.91 -1.91
C ARG A 26 22.63 10.27 -0.58
N THR A 27 22.62 8.93 -0.54
CA THR A 27 22.29 8.12 0.64
C THR A 27 23.31 7.00 0.83
N SER A 28 23.25 6.31 1.97
CA SER A 28 24.04 5.10 2.22
C SER A 28 23.32 3.85 1.69
N VAL A 29 24.06 2.75 1.54
CA VAL A 29 23.47 1.44 1.18
C VAL A 29 22.45 1.00 2.25
N SER A 30 22.78 1.16 3.54
CA SER A 30 21.87 0.85 4.63
C SER A 30 20.62 1.73 4.57
N GLY A 31 20.75 3.04 4.39
CA GLY A 31 19.63 3.96 4.28
C GLY A 31 18.72 3.65 3.09
N LEU A 32 19.30 3.26 1.95
CA LEU A 32 18.53 2.82 0.78
C LEU A 32 17.73 1.53 1.08
N LEU A 33 18.36 0.54 1.71
CA LEU A 33 17.72 -0.72 2.07
C LEU A 33 16.62 -0.51 3.12
N THR A 34 16.87 0.30 4.15
CA THR A 34 15.87 0.67 5.17
C THR A 34 14.64 1.27 4.52
N GLN A 35 14.79 2.28 3.65
CA GLN A 35 13.65 2.91 2.96
C GLN A 35 12.88 1.93 2.06
N MET A 36 13.57 0.97 1.44
CA MET A 36 12.90 -0.05 0.64
C MET A 36 12.09 -1.02 1.51
N LEU A 37 12.65 -1.44 2.65
CA LEU A 37 11.99 -2.35 3.58
C LEU A 37 10.79 -1.69 4.26
N GLU A 38 10.92 -0.44 4.70
CA GLU A 38 9.81 0.36 5.25
C GLU A 38 8.67 0.47 4.24
N ARG A 39 8.96 0.86 3.00
CA ARG A 39 7.93 0.93 1.94
C ARG A 39 7.28 -0.41 1.63
N LEU A 40 8.01 -1.51 1.77
CA LEU A 40 7.45 -2.84 1.55
C LEU A 40 6.49 -3.20 2.68
N ALA A 41 6.89 -2.99 3.93
CA ALA A 41 6.05 -3.23 5.11
C ALA A 41 4.79 -2.35 5.08
N ASP A 42 4.94 -1.05 4.83
CA ASP A 42 3.83 -0.09 4.75
C ASP A 42 2.80 -0.49 3.69
N ARG A 43 3.24 -1.02 2.54
CA ARG A 43 2.34 -1.46 1.47
C ARG A 43 1.53 -2.68 1.88
N GLU A 44 2.16 -3.66 2.52
CA GLU A 44 1.47 -4.85 3.01
C GLU A 44 0.45 -4.48 4.09
N ASP A 45 0.84 -3.62 5.04
CA ASP A 45 -0.05 -3.15 6.10
C ASP A 45 -1.24 -2.35 5.55
N ALA A 46 -0.99 -1.43 4.63
CA ALA A 46 -2.03 -0.63 3.99
C ALA A 46 -3.01 -1.51 3.19
N TYR A 47 -2.49 -2.48 2.44
CA TYR A 47 -3.32 -3.43 1.70
C TYR A 47 -4.16 -4.30 2.64
N ALA A 48 -3.55 -4.85 3.68
CA ALA A 48 -4.26 -5.69 4.67
C ALA A 48 -5.37 -4.90 5.38
N LEU A 49 -5.11 -3.65 5.75
CA LEU A 49 -6.12 -2.76 6.34
C LEU A 49 -7.25 -2.47 5.35
N ALA A 50 -6.93 -2.08 4.11
CA ALA A 50 -7.92 -1.80 3.08
C ALA A 50 -8.80 -3.03 2.80
N ARG A 51 -8.19 -4.21 2.67
CA ARG A 51 -8.89 -5.48 2.45
C ARG A 51 -9.85 -5.79 3.59
N ARG A 52 -9.40 -5.70 4.85
CA ARG A 52 -10.25 -5.94 6.03
C ARG A 52 -11.45 -4.99 6.06
N ARG A 53 -11.21 -3.69 5.90
CA ARG A 53 -12.28 -2.68 5.87
C ARG A 53 -13.30 -2.96 4.76
N HIS A 54 -12.84 -3.37 3.58
CA HIS A 54 -13.74 -3.65 2.47
C HIS A 54 -14.57 -4.92 2.69
N LEU A 55 -13.97 -5.96 3.28
CA LEU A 55 -14.69 -7.18 3.63
C LEU A 55 -15.76 -6.92 4.70
N GLU A 56 -15.45 -6.10 5.71
CA GLU A 56 -16.43 -5.65 6.72
C GLU A 56 -17.59 -4.88 6.06
N TRP A 57 -17.30 -4.02 5.09
CA TRP A 57 -18.32 -3.30 4.32
C TRP A 57 -19.22 -4.24 3.49
N LEU A 58 -18.64 -5.27 2.88
CA LEU A 58 -19.39 -6.25 2.11
C LEU A 58 -20.27 -7.14 3.01
N ASP A 59 -19.79 -7.51 4.19
CA ASP A 59 -20.51 -8.35 5.15
C ASP A 59 -21.66 -7.59 5.83
N LEU A 60 -21.41 -6.35 6.25
CA LEU A 60 -22.45 -5.47 6.81
C LEU A 60 -23.49 -5.08 5.74
N GLY A 61 -23.04 -4.90 4.50
CA GLY A 61 -23.82 -4.28 3.44
C GLY A 61 -24.00 -2.77 3.66
N ALA A 62 -24.38 -2.05 2.62
CA ALA A 62 -24.79 -0.66 2.72
C ALA A 62 -26.31 -0.58 2.92
N ASP A 63 -26.77 0.08 3.98
CA ASP A 63 -28.17 0.50 4.05
C ASP A 63 -28.37 1.66 3.09
N LEU A 64 -29.01 1.36 1.96
CA LEU A 64 -29.31 2.35 0.92
C LEU A 64 -30.61 3.12 1.21
N GLY A 65 -31.29 2.87 2.33
CA GLY A 65 -32.59 3.47 2.65
C GLY A 65 -33.71 3.07 1.69
N THR A 66 -33.48 2.05 0.86
CA THR A 66 -34.38 1.63 -0.22
C THR A 66 -35.45 0.65 0.23
N CYS A 67 -35.29 0.04 1.41
CA CYS A 67 -36.14 -1.07 1.89
C CYS A 67 -36.36 -2.15 0.82
N GLY A 68 -35.34 -2.42 -0.02
CA GLY A 68 -35.39 -3.38 -1.12
C GLY A 68 -36.06 -2.90 -2.42
N ARG A 69 -36.41 -1.61 -2.52
CA ARG A 69 -37.00 -1.00 -3.73
C ARG A 69 -36.01 -0.09 -4.41
N VAL A 70 -35.76 -0.26 -5.71
CA VAL A 70 -34.91 0.66 -6.47
C VAL A 70 -35.77 1.88 -6.83
N PRO A 71 -35.55 3.06 -6.22
CA PRO A 71 -36.49 4.19 -6.34
C PRO A 71 -36.32 5.00 -7.64
N ALA A 72 -35.20 4.84 -8.33
CA ALA A 72 -34.84 5.61 -9.52
C ALA A 72 -34.10 4.72 -10.53
N ALA A 73 -34.40 4.90 -11.83
CA ALA A 73 -33.58 4.31 -12.88
C ALA A 73 -32.23 5.03 -12.94
N ARG A 74 -31.22 4.38 -13.54
CA ARG A 74 -29.88 4.95 -13.71
C ARG A 74 -29.94 6.34 -14.36
N ASP A 75 -30.82 6.52 -15.33
CA ASP A 75 -30.93 7.74 -16.11
C ASP A 75 -31.50 8.88 -15.25
N ASP A 76 -32.48 8.60 -14.38
CA ASP A 76 -33.05 9.54 -13.39
C ASP A 76 -32.00 10.03 -12.36
N LEU A 77 -31.00 9.19 -12.02
CA LEU A 77 -29.90 9.55 -11.10
C LEU A 77 -28.74 10.29 -11.80
N HIS A 78 -28.64 10.17 -13.12
CA HIS A 78 -27.58 10.77 -13.91
C HIS A 78 -27.91 12.21 -14.30
N GLU A 79 -29.19 12.54 -14.44
CA GLU A 79 -29.64 13.90 -14.66
C GLU A 79 -29.26 14.78 -13.46
N ARG A 80 -28.37 15.74 -13.70
CA ARG A 80 -27.96 16.77 -12.75
C ARG A 80 -28.51 18.08 -13.27
N ASP A 81 -29.78 18.33 -13.01
CA ASP A 81 -30.36 19.67 -13.06
C ASP A 81 -30.19 20.36 -11.70
#